data_AF-A0A7J9VC55-F1
#
_entry.id   AF-A0A7J9VC55-F1
#
_cell.length_a   1.000
_cell.length_b   1.000
_cell.length_c   1.000
_cell.angle_alpha   90.00
_cell.angle_beta   90.00
_cell.angle_gamma   90.00
#
_symmetry.space_group_name_H-M   'P 1'
#
loop_
_entity.id
_entity.type
_entity.pdbx_description
1 polymer ?
#
loop_
_entity_poly.entity_id
_entity_poly.type
_entity_poly.pdbx_seq_one_letter_code
_entity_poly.pdbx_strand_id
1 'polypeptide(L)'
;MATYTFDIHFTGPAGEATIDSLYEAGWDDATVSFDPATGGAGIATFDREASSAVEAIASAIATGRGAGVAVTGVAENLVPFAEIAERTGRTLATVDHWVKGRRGPGGFPEPKIKRPKVSLYSWAEVTHWLHDHELAEVSATDVETARVCEIADSLVRAHRLQHELPPKDRRLLRRAVA
;
A
#
# COMPACT_ATOMS: atom_id res chain seq x y z
N MET A 1 -12.20 -15.83 -7.30
CA MET A 1 -11.76 -14.43 -7.12
C MET A 1 -11.52 -14.24 -5.63
N ALA A 2 -10.56 -13.39 -5.27
CA ALA A 2 -10.25 -13.08 -3.88
C ALA A 2 -10.31 -11.56 -3.69
N THR A 3 -10.49 -11.13 -2.44
CA THR A 3 -10.47 -9.71 -2.06
C THR A 3 -9.05 -9.31 -1.68
N TYR A 4 -8.59 -8.19 -2.23
CA TYR A 4 -7.26 -7.64 -2.01
C TYR A 4 -7.39 -6.25 -1.38
N THR A 5 -6.79 -6.06 -0.21
CA THR A 5 -6.85 -4.80 0.54
C THR A 5 -5.57 -4.00 0.38
N PHE A 6 -5.67 -2.78 -0.16
CA PHE A 6 -4.53 -1.90 -0.40
C PHE A 6 -4.95 -0.43 -0.44
N ASP A 7 -3.98 0.46 -0.29
CA ASP A 7 -4.15 1.90 -0.35
C ASP A 7 -3.54 2.47 -1.64
N ILE A 8 -4.24 3.39 -2.28
CA ILE A 8 -3.69 4.27 -3.31
C ILE A 8 -3.58 5.68 -2.76
N HIS A 9 -2.37 6.22 -2.78
CA HIS A 9 -2.14 7.63 -2.54
C HIS A 9 -2.26 8.36 -3.88
N PHE A 10 -2.93 9.50 -3.89
CA PHE A 10 -3.11 10.30 -5.09
C PHE A 10 -3.10 11.80 -4.82
N THR A 11 -3.09 12.57 -5.89
CA THR A 11 -3.35 14.02 -5.87
C THR A 11 -4.47 14.33 -6.86
N GLY A 12 -5.49 15.04 -6.40
CA GLY A 12 -6.68 15.39 -7.18
C GLY A 12 -6.95 16.91 -7.22
N PRO A 13 -7.72 17.38 -8.21
CA PRO A 13 -8.17 18.77 -8.26
C PRO A 13 -9.23 19.06 -7.18
N ALA A 14 -9.33 20.33 -6.75
CA ALA A 14 -10.48 20.76 -5.97
C ALA A 14 -11.78 20.62 -6.78
N GLY A 15 -12.87 20.27 -6.10
CA GLY A 15 -14.20 20.12 -6.68
C GLY A 15 -14.95 18.94 -6.08
N GLU A 16 -16.22 19.16 -5.73
CA GLU A 16 -17.11 18.13 -5.17
C GLU A 16 -17.30 16.94 -6.12
N ALA A 17 -17.32 17.19 -7.43
CA ALA A 17 -17.47 16.17 -8.46
C ALA A 17 -16.28 15.18 -8.55
N THR A 18 -15.14 15.47 -7.92
CA THR A 18 -13.95 14.60 -7.99
C THR A 18 -14.23 13.25 -7.33
N ILE A 19 -14.90 13.23 -6.18
CA ILE A 19 -15.21 12.00 -5.45
C ILE A 19 -16.23 11.18 -6.26
N ASP A 20 -17.28 11.82 -6.77
CA ASP A 20 -18.29 11.18 -7.62
C ASP A 20 -17.66 10.58 -8.89
N SER A 21 -16.76 11.34 -9.54
CA SER A 21 -16.05 10.87 -10.74
C SER A 21 -15.17 9.64 -10.46
N LEU A 22 -14.53 9.59 -9.29
CA LEU A 22 -13.74 8.42 -8.88
C LEU A 22 -14.65 7.20 -8.62
N TYR A 23 -15.75 7.41 -7.90
CA TYR A 23 -16.75 6.38 -7.64
C TYR A 23 -17.30 5.79 -8.95
N GLU A 24 -17.79 6.65 -9.85
CA GLU A 24 -18.35 6.24 -11.15
C GLU A 24 -17.33 5.58 -12.09
N ALA A 25 -16.05 5.94 -11.97
CA ALA A 25 -14.99 5.31 -12.74
C ALA A 25 -14.65 3.88 -12.24
N GLY A 26 -15.17 3.49 -11.08
CA GLY A 26 -14.97 2.17 -10.48
C GLY A 26 -14.00 2.17 -9.30
N TRP A 27 -13.99 3.24 -8.48
CA TRP A 27 -13.49 3.21 -7.09
C TRP A 27 -14.67 3.09 -6.11
N ASP A 28 -15.70 2.35 -6.48
CA ASP A 28 -16.90 2.08 -5.68
C ASP A 28 -16.67 1.07 -4.54
N ASP A 29 -15.55 0.34 -4.61
CA ASP A 29 -15.01 -0.58 -3.61
C ASP A 29 -13.94 0.07 -2.72
N ALA A 30 -13.81 1.40 -2.76
CA ALA A 30 -12.80 2.14 -2.00
C ALA A 30 -13.42 3.18 -1.06
N THR A 31 -12.86 3.29 0.14
CA THR A 31 -13.09 4.43 1.02
C THR A 31 -12.10 5.54 0.67
N VAL A 32 -12.60 6.67 0.15
CA VAL A 32 -11.77 7.82 -0.28
C VAL A 32 -11.73 8.90 0.81
N SER A 33 -10.52 9.22 1.27
CA SER A 33 -10.22 10.38 2.09
C SER A 33 -9.56 11.47 1.24
N PHE A 34 -10.31 12.55 0.97
CA PHE A 34 -9.90 13.64 0.11
C PHE A 34 -10.65 14.91 0.52
N ASP A 35 -9.99 16.07 0.48
CA ASP A 35 -10.63 17.36 0.71
C ASP A 35 -11.05 17.99 -0.63
N PRO A 36 -12.35 17.98 -1.00
CA PRO A 36 -12.80 18.56 -2.27
C PRO A 36 -12.72 20.09 -2.29
N ALA A 37 -12.65 20.77 -1.15
CA ALA A 37 -12.60 22.23 -1.13
C ALA A 37 -11.20 22.75 -1.53
N THR A 38 -10.14 22.08 -1.08
CA THR A 38 -8.76 22.47 -1.36
C THR A 38 -8.10 21.61 -2.45
N GLY A 39 -8.61 20.40 -2.68
CA GLY A 39 -7.97 19.40 -3.51
C GLY A 39 -6.67 18.89 -2.87
N GLY A 40 -5.71 18.50 -3.71
CA GLY A 40 -4.40 18.10 -3.24
C GLY A 40 -4.33 16.62 -2.90
N ALA A 41 -3.71 16.27 -1.77
CA ALA A 41 -3.42 14.87 -1.44
C ALA A 41 -4.67 14.13 -0.94
N GLY A 42 -4.84 12.90 -1.43
CA GLY A 42 -5.88 11.99 -0.98
C GLY A 42 -5.35 10.56 -0.83
N ILE A 43 -6.11 9.75 -0.10
CA ILE A 43 -5.87 8.32 0.10
C ILE A 43 -7.18 7.60 -0.22
N ALA A 44 -7.09 6.50 -0.97
CA ALA A 44 -8.20 5.60 -1.20
C ALA A 44 -7.82 4.19 -0.71
N THR A 45 -8.59 3.67 0.25
CA THR A 45 -8.41 2.32 0.81
C THR A 45 -9.40 1.38 0.15
N PHE A 46 -8.88 0.38 -0.58
CA PHE A 46 -9.65 -0.57 -1.39
C PHE A 46 -9.86 -1.89 -0.67
N ASP A 47 -11.00 -2.51 -0.93
CA ASP A 47 -11.25 -3.94 -0.71
C ASP A 47 -11.72 -4.56 -2.04
N ARG A 48 -10.76 -4.76 -2.97
CA ARG A 48 -11.06 -5.06 -4.38
C ARG A 48 -11.08 -6.55 -4.68
N GLU A 49 -12.15 -7.02 -5.32
CA GLU A 49 -12.20 -8.38 -5.85
C GLU A 49 -11.49 -8.51 -7.20
N ALA A 50 -10.58 -9.48 -7.32
CA ALA A 50 -9.88 -9.76 -8.57
C ALA A 50 -9.41 -11.22 -8.67
N SER A 51 -8.80 -11.59 -9.81
CA SER A 51 -8.14 -12.89 -9.97
C SER A 51 -6.74 -12.93 -9.35
N SER A 52 -6.08 -11.78 -9.23
CA SER A 52 -4.73 -11.60 -8.67
C SER A 52 -4.56 -10.21 -8.05
N ALA A 53 -3.58 -10.04 -7.16
CA ALA A 53 -3.26 -8.73 -6.58
C ALA A 53 -2.78 -7.74 -7.66
N VAL A 54 -2.06 -8.23 -8.68
CA VAL A 54 -1.61 -7.41 -9.82
C VAL A 54 -2.80 -6.82 -10.56
N GLU A 55 -3.83 -7.63 -10.85
CA GLU A 55 -5.03 -7.15 -11.53
C GLU A 55 -5.81 -6.15 -10.67
N ALA A 56 -5.96 -6.43 -9.37
CA ALA A 56 -6.63 -5.52 -8.44
C ALA A 56 -5.95 -4.14 -8.41
N ILE A 57 -4.64 -4.10 -8.18
CA ILE A 57 -3.88 -2.86 -8.05
C ILE A 57 -3.77 -2.14 -9.41
N ALA A 58 -3.49 -2.85 -10.49
CA ALA A 58 -3.35 -2.24 -11.81
C ALA A 58 -4.65 -1.63 -12.31
N SER A 59 -5.80 -2.30 -12.09
CA SER A 59 -7.12 -1.76 -12.44
C SER A 59 -7.42 -0.50 -11.64
N ALA A 60 -7.16 -0.49 -10.33
CA ALA A 60 -7.41 0.65 -9.46
C ALA A 60 -6.58 1.88 -9.87
N ILE A 61 -5.29 1.68 -10.18
CA ILE A 61 -4.40 2.72 -10.70
C ILE A 61 -4.90 3.26 -12.05
N ALA A 62 -5.28 2.38 -12.97
CA ALA A 62 -5.76 2.76 -14.30
C ALA A 62 -7.06 3.57 -14.23
N THR A 63 -8.01 3.12 -13.42
CA THR A 63 -9.28 3.82 -13.15
C THR A 63 -9.04 5.22 -12.59
N GLY A 64 -8.25 5.34 -11.52
CA GLY A 64 -7.98 6.65 -10.90
C GLY A 64 -7.31 7.62 -11.87
N ARG A 65 -6.33 7.15 -12.66
CA ARG A 65 -5.71 7.97 -13.71
C ARG A 65 -6.70 8.38 -14.80
N GLY A 66 -7.61 7.49 -15.19
CA GLY A 66 -8.68 7.78 -16.15
C GLY A 66 -9.68 8.83 -15.64
N ALA A 67 -9.95 8.82 -14.34
CA ALA A 67 -10.79 9.79 -13.64
C ALA A 67 -10.08 11.13 -13.35
N GLY A 68 -8.81 11.29 -13.73
CA GLY A 68 -8.09 12.56 -13.65
C GLY A 68 -7.29 12.79 -12.38
N VAL A 69 -7.13 11.79 -11.50
CA VAL A 69 -6.22 11.91 -10.35
C VAL A 69 -4.81 11.44 -10.69
N ALA A 70 -3.81 12.12 -10.13
CA ALA A 70 -2.43 11.72 -10.22
C ALA A 70 -2.10 10.73 -9.10
N VAL A 71 -2.01 9.44 -9.42
CA VAL A 71 -1.55 8.42 -8.47
C VAL A 71 -0.11 8.69 -8.05
N THR A 72 0.12 8.83 -6.74
CA THR A 72 1.39 9.21 -6.12
C THR A 72 2.06 8.08 -5.34
N GLY A 73 1.33 7.02 -5.00
CA GLY A 73 1.91 5.86 -4.35
C GLY A 73 0.91 4.73 -4.24
N VAL A 74 1.44 3.55 -3.93
CA VAL A 74 0.65 2.39 -3.55
C VAL A 74 1.19 1.94 -2.21
N ALA A 75 0.32 1.77 -1.25
CA ALA A 75 0.70 1.13 -0.01
C ALA A 75 -0.22 -0.06 0.17
N GLU A 76 0.26 -1.02 0.92
CA GLU A 76 -0.62 -1.97 1.57
C GLU A 76 -1.02 -1.42 2.95
N ASN A 77 -1.99 -2.09 3.58
CA ASN A 77 -2.57 -1.62 4.82
C ASN A 77 -1.52 -1.50 5.94
N LEU A 78 -1.41 -0.30 6.52
CA LEU A 78 -0.54 -0.05 7.67
C LEU A 78 -1.26 -0.45 8.96
N VAL A 79 -0.81 -1.54 9.56
CA VAL A 79 -1.49 -2.13 10.71
C VAL A 79 -0.86 -1.69 12.04
N PRO A 80 -1.66 -1.34 13.06
CA PRO A 80 -1.16 -1.18 14.41
C PRO A 80 -0.74 -2.53 14.99
N PHE A 81 0.09 -2.44 16.01
CA PHE A 81 0.53 -3.58 16.82
C PHE A 81 -0.60 -4.54 17.25
N ALA A 82 -1.77 -3.99 17.59
CA ALA A 82 -2.91 -4.78 18.03
C ALA A 82 -3.53 -5.62 16.91
N GLU A 83 -3.59 -5.07 15.71
CA GLU A 83 -4.15 -5.75 14.55
C GLU A 83 -3.23 -6.88 14.06
N ILE A 84 -1.90 -6.73 14.18
CA ILE A 84 -0.96 -7.83 13.91
C ILE A 84 -1.27 -9.03 14.81
N ALA A 85 -1.52 -8.79 16.10
CA ALA A 85 -1.85 -9.85 17.05
C ALA A 85 -3.18 -10.54 16.66
N GLU A 86 -4.19 -9.75 16.31
CA GLU A 86 -5.49 -10.25 15.85
C GLU A 86 -5.37 -11.10 14.57
N ARG A 87 -4.77 -10.55 13.51
CA ARG A 87 -4.61 -11.22 12.20
C ARG A 87 -3.79 -12.52 12.30
N THR A 88 -2.82 -12.59 13.21
CA THR A 88 -1.98 -13.79 13.40
C THR A 88 -2.55 -14.77 14.44
N GLY A 89 -3.66 -14.44 15.11
CA GLY A 89 -4.19 -15.21 16.23
C GLY A 89 -3.22 -15.30 17.42
N ARG A 90 -2.28 -14.34 17.54
CA ARG A 90 -1.28 -14.31 18.61
C ARG A 90 -1.66 -13.30 19.68
N THR A 91 -1.05 -13.44 20.85
CA THR A 91 -1.24 -12.45 21.92
C THR A 91 -0.44 -11.18 21.63
N LEU A 92 -0.93 -10.03 22.13
CA LEU A 92 -0.18 -8.78 22.14
C LEU A 92 1.22 -8.97 22.74
N ALA A 93 1.35 -9.73 23.82
CA ALA A 93 2.66 -10.00 24.45
C ALA A 93 3.63 -10.74 23.50
N THR A 94 3.13 -11.66 22.68
CA THR A 94 3.94 -12.38 21.68
C THR A 94 4.51 -11.42 20.64
N VAL A 95 3.64 -10.56 20.08
CA VAL A 95 4.07 -9.56 19.08
C VAL A 95 5.04 -8.55 19.72
N ASP A 96 4.86 -8.18 21.00
CA ASP A 96 5.76 -7.26 21.72
C ASP A 96 7.18 -7.85 21.81
N HIS A 97 7.25 -9.16 22.05
CA HIS A 97 8.50 -9.85 22.11
C HIS A 97 9.23 -9.89 20.77
N TRP A 98 8.51 -10.06 19.66
CA TRP A 98 9.07 -9.99 18.31
C TRP A 98 9.61 -8.58 18.00
N VAL A 99 8.78 -7.55 18.20
CA VAL A 99 9.13 -6.15 17.96
C VAL A 99 10.36 -5.73 18.77
N LYS A 100 10.46 -6.13 20.04
CA LYS A 100 11.58 -5.78 20.91
C LYS A 100 12.79 -6.71 20.78
N GLY A 101 12.73 -7.72 19.90
CA GLY A 101 13.76 -8.74 19.78
C GLY A 101 14.02 -9.52 21.06
N ARG A 102 13.05 -9.57 21.98
CA ARG A 102 13.19 -10.26 23.28
C ARG A 102 13.00 -11.78 23.12
N ARG A 103 12.18 -12.21 22.16
CA ARG A 103 11.98 -13.61 21.76
C ARG A 103 11.65 -13.69 20.27
N GLY A 104 11.88 -14.85 19.67
CA GLY A 104 11.71 -15.09 18.25
C GLY A 104 13.02 -14.90 17.48
N PRO A 105 12.97 -15.03 16.14
CA PRO A 105 14.17 -15.07 15.29
C PRO A 105 14.88 -13.71 15.13
N GLY A 106 14.29 -12.63 15.63
CA GLY A 106 14.81 -11.27 15.45
C GLY A 106 14.50 -10.72 14.05
N GLY A 107 14.92 -9.48 13.78
CA GLY A 107 14.69 -8.83 12.49
C GLY A 107 13.23 -8.50 12.18
N PHE A 108 12.38 -8.38 13.22
CA PHE A 108 11.00 -7.93 13.02
C PHE A 108 10.98 -6.55 12.34
N PRO A 109 10.09 -6.30 11.38
CA PRO A 109 10.05 -5.05 10.62
C PRO A 109 9.95 -3.80 11.50
N GLU A 110 10.68 -2.75 11.12
CA GLU A 110 10.52 -1.45 11.76
C GLU A 110 9.18 -0.80 11.37
N PRO A 111 8.54 -0.05 12.26
CA PRO A 111 7.28 0.63 11.93
C PRO A 111 7.51 1.69 10.84
N LYS A 112 6.66 1.67 9.81
CA LYS A 112 6.61 2.72 8.78
C LYS A 112 6.25 4.08 9.37
N ILE A 113 5.37 4.08 10.38
CA ILE A 113 5.00 5.27 11.12
C ILE A 113 5.26 5.02 12.61
N LYS A 114 6.36 5.56 13.12
CA LYS A 114 6.71 5.47 14.54
C LYS A 114 6.00 6.57 15.33
N ARG A 115 5.14 6.18 16.28
CA ARG A 115 4.48 7.10 17.22
C ARG A 115 4.61 6.58 18.65
N PRO A 116 4.62 7.47 19.66
CA PRO A 116 4.76 7.08 21.06
C PRO A 116 3.66 6.12 21.56
N LYS A 117 2.43 6.23 21.04
CA LYS A 117 1.28 5.44 21.49
C LYS A 117 0.94 4.27 20.55
N VAL A 118 0.82 4.54 19.25
CA VAL A 118 0.43 3.54 18.26
C VAL A 118 1.33 3.69 17.04
N SER A 119 2.36 2.86 16.96
CA SER A 119 3.18 2.76 15.76
C SER A 119 2.46 1.87 14.74
N LEU A 120 2.59 2.21 13.45
CA LEU A 120 2.00 1.46 12.35
C LEU A 120 3.09 0.75 11.57
N TYR A 121 2.84 -0.51 11.26
CA TYR A 121 3.75 -1.41 10.58
C TYR A 121 3.20 -1.75 9.20
N SER A 122 4.11 -2.01 8.27
CA SER A 122 3.75 -2.59 6.98
C SER A 122 3.31 -4.05 7.21
N TRP A 123 2.05 -4.37 6.91
CA TRP A 123 1.56 -5.75 7.00
C TRP A 123 2.34 -6.70 6.09
N ALA A 124 2.94 -6.22 5.00
CA ALA A 124 3.72 -6.90 3.99
C ALA A 124 5.02 -7.35 4.57
N GLU A 125 5.76 -6.40 5.15
CA GLU A 125 7.02 -6.72 5.80
C GLU A 125 6.78 -7.67 6.96
N VAL A 126 5.68 -7.48 7.70
CA VAL A 126 5.29 -8.38 8.80
C VAL A 126 4.92 -9.76 8.27
N THR A 127 4.14 -9.84 7.19
CA THR A 127 3.70 -11.07 6.54
C THR A 127 4.88 -11.85 5.97
N HIS A 128 5.79 -11.19 5.25
CA HIS A 128 7.02 -11.81 4.76
C HIS A 128 7.86 -12.33 5.93
N TRP A 129 8.06 -11.52 6.97
CA TRP A 129 8.81 -11.95 8.15
C TRP A 129 8.16 -13.13 8.87
N LEU A 130 6.82 -13.15 9.01
CA LEU A 130 6.09 -14.26 9.62
C LEU A 130 6.18 -15.54 8.78
N HIS A 131 6.05 -15.40 7.46
CA HIS A 131 6.15 -16.50 6.51
C HIS A 131 7.55 -17.10 6.48
N ASP A 132 8.60 -16.28 6.36
CA ASP A 132 10.00 -16.71 6.29
C ASP A 132 10.47 -17.45 7.55
N HIS A 133 9.78 -17.24 8.67
CA HIS A 133 10.08 -17.87 9.95
C HIS A 133 9.02 -18.87 10.42
N GLU A 134 8.02 -19.18 9.59
CA GLU A 134 6.95 -20.14 9.89
C GLU A 134 6.18 -19.82 11.20
N LEU A 135 6.01 -18.53 11.52
CA LEU A 135 5.46 -18.08 12.81
C LEU A 135 3.93 -17.93 12.83
N ALA A 136 3.30 -17.88 11.66
CA ALA A 136 1.85 -17.83 11.50
C ALA A 136 1.45 -18.37 10.12
N GLU A 137 0.24 -18.93 10.02
CA GLU A 137 -0.40 -19.12 8.72
C GLU A 137 -0.82 -17.73 8.22
N VAL A 138 -0.13 -17.23 7.20
CA VAL A 138 -0.50 -15.97 6.55
C VAL A 138 -1.20 -16.29 5.23
N SER A 139 -2.25 -15.52 4.91
CA SER A 139 -2.99 -15.73 3.66
C SER A 139 -2.06 -15.56 2.46
N ALA A 140 -2.17 -16.46 1.49
CA ALA A 140 -1.44 -16.33 0.21
C ALA A 140 -1.78 -15.01 -0.50
N THR A 141 -3.01 -14.51 -0.35
CA THR A 141 -3.45 -13.23 -0.90
C THR A 141 -2.73 -12.05 -0.25
N ASP A 142 -2.43 -12.12 1.04
CA ASP A 142 -1.73 -11.05 1.76
C ASP A 142 -0.27 -10.98 1.32
N VAL A 143 0.39 -12.13 1.19
CA VAL A 143 1.76 -12.23 0.65
C VAL A 143 1.82 -11.69 -0.78
N GLU A 144 0.83 -12.04 -1.61
CA GLU A 144 0.72 -11.54 -2.97
C GLU A 144 0.51 -10.02 -3.01
N THR A 145 -0.46 -9.51 -2.23
CA THR A 145 -0.78 -8.07 -2.13
C THR A 145 0.45 -7.27 -1.72
N ALA A 146 1.12 -7.73 -0.67
CA ALA A 146 2.34 -7.16 -0.13
C ALA A 146 3.42 -6.96 -1.22
N ARG A 147 3.74 -8.05 -1.92
CA ARG A 147 4.75 -8.05 -2.99
C ARG A 147 4.36 -7.10 -4.12
N VAL A 148 3.10 -7.13 -4.53
CA VAL A 148 2.63 -6.30 -5.65
C VAL A 148 2.58 -4.82 -5.26
N CYS A 149 2.17 -4.48 -4.04
CA CYS A 149 2.17 -3.11 -3.55
C CYS A 149 3.58 -2.51 -3.57
N GLU A 150 4.59 -3.25 -3.07
CA GLU A 150 5.99 -2.80 -3.08
C GLU A 150 6.49 -2.49 -4.49
N ILE A 151 6.22 -3.40 -5.43
CA ILE A 151 6.61 -3.24 -6.84
C ILE A 151 5.85 -2.05 -7.46
N ALA A 152 4.53 -1.98 -7.26
CA ALA A 152 3.70 -0.93 -7.83
C ALA A 152 4.08 0.45 -7.29
N ASP A 153 4.34 0.59 -5.99
CA ASP A 153 4.80 1.85 -5.39
C ASP A 153 6.13 2.29 -5.96
N SER A 154 7.09 1.36 -6.04
CA SER A 154 8.41 1.61 -6.61
C SER A 154 8.31 2.10 -8.05
N LEU A 155 7.43 1.50 -8.85
CA LEU A 155 7.17 1.91 -10.23
C LEU A 155 6.50 3.29 -10.32
N VAL A 156 5.49 3.57 -9.49
CA VAL A 156 4.80 4.87 -9.44
C VAL A 156 5.78 5.97 -9.03
N ARG A 157 6.56 5.74 -7.97
CA ARG A 157 7.56 6.68 -7.46
C ARG A 157 8.66 6.92 -8.48
N ALA A 158 9.21 5.87 -9.10
CA ALA A 158 10.21 5.99 -10.15
C ALA A 158 9.68 6.77 -11.35
N HIS A 159 8.44 6.50 -11.78
CA HIS A 159 7.80 7.22 -12.88
C HIS A 159 7.70 8.72 -12.59
N ARG A 160 7.26 9.10 -11.38
CA ARG A 160 7.15 10.50 -10.96
C ARG A 160 8.51 11.19 -10.93
N LEU A 161 9.50 10.61 -10.26
CA LEU A 161 10.84 11.18 -10.14
C LEU A 161 11.55 11.29 -11.50
N GLN A 162 11.37 10.31 -12.39
CA GLN A 162 11.88 10.39 -13.75
C GLN A 162 11.27 11.56 -14.52
N HIS A 163 10.03 11.94 -14.21
CA HIS A 163 9.34 13.04 -14.88
C HIS A 163 9.95 14.41 -14.58
N GLU A 164 10.59 14.54 -13.42
CA GLU A 164 11.32 15.75 -12.98
C GLU A 164 12.67 15.91 -13.69
N LEU A 165 13.22 14.83 -14.25
CA LEU A 165 14.51 14.86 -14.94
C LEU A 165 14.40 15.36 -16.39
N PRO A 166 15.43 16.06 -16.89
CA PRO A 166 15.56 16.37 -18.32
C PRO A 166 15.46 15.11 -19.19
N PRO A 167 14.88 15.19 -20.41
CA PRO A 167 14.67 14.00 -21.25
C PRO A 167 15.94 13.21 -21.57
N LYS A 168 17.10 13.86 -21.60
CA LYS A 168 18.40 13.20 -21.83
C LYS A 168 18.80 12.31 -20.65
N ASP A 169 18.67 12.82 -19.43
CA ASP A 169 19.07 12.13 -18.21
C ASP A 169 18.12 10.98 -17.90
N ARG A 170 16.82 11.16 -18.15
CA ARG A 170 15.82 10.09 -18.10
C ARG A 170 16.18 8.90 -18.98
N ARG A 171 16.61 9.16 -20.22
CA ARG A 171 17.02 8.09 -21.17
C ARG A 171 18.29 7.40 -20.72
N LEU A 172 19.25 8.16 -20.18
CA LEU A 172 20.50 7.61 -19.65
C LEU A 172 20.23 6.65 -18.49
N LEU A 173 19.46 7.10 -17.49
CA LEU A 173 19.13 6.28 -16.31
C LEU A 173 18.31 5.04 -16.67
N ARG A 174 17.30 5.17 -17.55
CA ARG A 174 16.52 4.00 -18.00
C ARG A 174 17.38 2.92 -18.65
N ARG A 175 18.42 3.31 -19.41
CA ARG A 175 19.34 2.35 -20.04
C ARG A 175 20.29 1.69 -19.05
N ALA A 176 20.61 2.34 -17.94
CA ALA A 176 21.53 1.79 -16.94
C ALA A 176 20.87 0.73 -16.02
N VAL A 177 19.53 0.74 -15.94
CA VAL A 177 18.75 -0.11 -15.02
C VAL A 177 17.96 -1.22 -15.76
N ALA A 178 17.87 -1.15 -17.10
CA ALA A 178 17.23 -2.16 -17.95
C ALA A 178 18.18 -3.32 -18.25
#